data_AF-A0A1B6FN66-F1
#
_entry.id   AF-A0A1B6FN66-F1
#
_cell.length_a   1.000
_cell.length_b   1.000
_cell.length_c   1.000
_cell.angle_alpha   90.00
_cell.angle_beta   90.00
_cell.angle_gamma   90.00
#
_symmetry.space_group_name_H-M   'P 1'
#
loop_
_entity.id
_entity.type
_entity.pdbx_description
1 polymer ?
#
loop_
_entity_poly.entity_id
_entity_poly.type
_entity_poly.pdbx_seq_one_letter_code
_entity_poly.pdbx_strand_id
1 'polypeptide(L)'
;HDVHILYTLSAVQVMILLQKRSEIDVERIVGFVKSLQNDDGSFCGDKWGEVDTRFSFCAIACLSLLNRLDAIDVNKAVEYILSCQNIDGGFGSRTNAESHAGLTYCCVGSLAVTKSLHLADLEQLSWWLSERQCESGGFNGRPEKMPDVCYSWWVLAS
;
A
#
# COMPACT_ATOMS: atom_id res chain seq x y z
N HIS A 1 5.74 20.75 10.59
CA HIS A 1 5.57 19.28 10.54
C HIS A 1 6.69 18.72 9.68
N ASP A 2 7.22 17.55 10.06
CA ASP A 2 8.17 16.82 9.23
C ASP A 2 7.47 16.25 7.99
N VAL A 3 8.21 16.09 6.89
CA VAL A 3 7.69 15.56 5.62
C VAL A 3 7.43 14.06 5.77
N HIS A 4 6.27 13.58 5.32
CA HIS A 4 5.87 12.17 5.45
C HIS A 4 5.11 11.69 4.22
N ILE A 5 5.37 10.46 3.77
CA ILE A 5 4.87 9.91 2.50
C ILE A 5 3.34 9.87 2.39
N LEU A 6 2.63 9.60 3.50
CA LEU A 6 1.16 9.59 3.56
C LEU A 6 0.55 10.91 3.09
N TYR A 7 1.04 12.04 3.63
CA TYR A 7 0.52 13.36 3.28
C TYR A 7 0.99 13.79 1.90
N THR A 8 2.18 13.36 1.46
CA THR A 8 2.68 13.58 0.11
C THR A 8 1.76 12.94 -0.94
N LEU A 9 1.40 11.66 -0.78
CA LEU A 9 0.44 11.00 -1.69
C LEU A 9 -0.90 11.75 -1.70
N SER A 10 -1.43 12.06 -0.50
CA SER A 10 -2.73 12.73 -0.37
C SER A 10 -2.72 14.09 -1.08
N ALA A 11 -1.65 14.87 -0.94
CA ALA A 11 -1.49 16.15 -1.63
C ALA A 11 -1.42 15.97 -3.15
N VAL A 12 -0.67 14.98 -3.66
CA VAL A 12 -0.60 14.67 -5.10
C VAL A 12 -1.98 14.28 -5.64
N GLN A 13 -2.73 13.43 -4.92
CA GLN A 13 -4.08 13.03 -5.30
C GLN A 13 -5.03 14.23 -5.35
N VAL A 14 -5.01 15.10 -4.33
CA VAL A 14 -5.82 16.33 -4.30
C VAL A 14 -5.47 17.25 -5.47
N MET A 15 -4.19 17.46 -5.76
CA MET A 15 -3.77 18.30 -6.88
C MET A 15 -4.23 17.74 -8.23
N ILE A 16 -4.19 16.42 -8.40
CA ILE A 16 -4.70 15.76 -9.62
C ILE A 16 -6.22 15.89 -9.73
N LEU A 17 -6.97 15.65 -8.63
CA LEU A 17 -8.43 15.80 -8.60
C LEU A 17 -8.89 17.22 -8.94
N LEU A 18 -8.13 18.22 -8.49
CA LEU A 18 -8.38 19.64 -8.79
C LEU A 18 -7.84 20.07 -10.17
N GLN A 19 -7.30 19.14 -10.97
CA GLN A 19 -6.70 19.41 -12.30
C GLN A 19 -5.51 20.38 -12.25
N LYS A 20 -4.81 20.46 -11.12
CA LYS A 20 -3.64 21.33 -10.87
C LYS A 20 -2.31 20.60 -11.01
N ARG A 21 -2.23 19.61 -11.91
CA ARG A 21 -1.02 18.77 -12.09
C ARG A 21 0.23 19.60 -12.42
N SER A 22 0.08 20.68 -13.18
CA SER A 22 1.20 21.57 -13.56
C SER A 22 1.81 22.35 -12.40
N GLU A 23 1.11 22.43 -11.26
CA GLU A 23 1.61 23.10 -10.04
C GLU A 23 2.42 22.15 -9.14
N ILE A 24 2.50 20.86 -9.49
CA ILE A 24 3.24 19.86 -8.71
C ILE A 24 4.73 19.94 -9.05
N ASP A 25 5.58 20.15 -8.04
CA ASP A 25 7.03 19.98 -8.16
C ASP A 25 7.39 18.48 -8.20
N VAL A 26 7.33 17.91 -9.40
CA VAL A 26 7.49 16.46 -9.63
C VAL A 26 8.86 15.97 -9.19
N GLU A 27 9.94 16.65 -9.57
CA GLU A 27 11.31 16.17 -9.30
C GLU A 27 11.63 16.18 -7.80
N ARG A 28 11.14 17.18 -7.05
CA ARG A 28 11.30 17.22 -5.61
C ARG A 28 10.57 16.08 -4.92
N ILE A 29 9.34 15.79 -5.35
CA ILE A 29 8.56 14.67 -4.80
C ILE A 29 9.25 13.35 -5.13
N VAL A 30 9.63 13.13 -6.39
CA VAL A 30 10.34 11.92 -6.82
C VAL A 30 11.62 11.70 -6.02
N GLY A 31 12.44 12.76 -5.83
CA GLY A 31 13.64 12.69 -5.01
C GLY A 31 13.37 12.29 -3.57
N PHE A 32 12.32 12.84 -2.96
CA PHE A 32 11.87 12.45 -1.62
C PHE A 32 11.41 11.00 -1.56
N VAL A 33 10.48 10.57 -2.42
CA VAL A 33 9.97 9.19 -2.42
C VAL A 33 11.09 8.18 -2.65
N LYS A 34 11.99 8.47 -3.60
CA LYS A 34 13.16 7.62 -3.87
C LYS A 34 14.06 7.47 -2.64
N SER A 35 14.27 8.54 -1.87
CA SER A 35 15.12 8.50 -0.67
C SER A 35 14.56 7.63 0.47
N LEU A 36 13.29 7.23 0.38
CA LEU A 36 12.63 6.41 1.40
C LEU A 36 12.73 4.90 1.11
N GLN A 37 13.19 4.49 -0.09
CA GLN A 37 13.35 3.08 -0.40
C GLN A 37 14.58 2.49 0.29
N ASN A 38 14.40 1.39 1.02
CA ASN A 38 15.45 0.64 1.67
C ASN A 38 16.05 -0.43 0.74
N ASP A 39 17.21 -0.97 1.13
CA ASP A 39 17.95 -1.98 0.34
C ASP A 39 17.17 -3.29 0.13
N ASP A 40 16.25 -3.63 1.05
CA ASP A 40 15.37 -4.79 0.99
C ASP A 40 14.11 -4.57 0.15
N GLY A 41 13.92 -3.35 -0.39
CA GLY A 41 12.75 -2.97 -1.17
C GLY A 41 11.60 -2.34 -0.38
N SER A 42 11.67 -2.37 0.95
CA SER A 42 10.68 -1.70 1.80
C SER A 42 10.78 -0.18 1.72
N PHE A 43 9.75 0.53 2.18
CA PHE A 43 9.74 1.99 2.24
C PHE A 43 9.56 2.50 3.65
N CYS A 44 10.32 3.54 3.99
CA CYS A 44 10.13 4.30 5.22
C CYS A 44 9.01 5.34 5.06
N GLY A 45 8.35 5.71 6.15
CA GLY A 45 7.36 6.79 6.16
C GLY A 45 7.98 8.18 6.05
N ASP A 46 9.14 8.35 6.69
CA ASP A 46 9.94 9.56 6.77
C ASP A 46 11.40 9.24 7.17
N LYS A 47 12.15 10.27 7.59
CA LYS A 47 13.56 10.19 8.02
C LYS A 47 13.81 9.35 9.29
N TRP A 48 12.78 8.98 10.03
CA TRP A 48 12.90 8.24 11.29
C TRP A 48 12.88 6.72 11.11
N GLY A 49 12.66 6.25 9.88
CA GLY A 49 12.94 4.85 9.51
C GLY A 49 11.85 3.85 9.90
N GLU A 50 10.63 4.29 10.24
CA GLU A 50 9.50 3.36 10.38
C GLU A 50 9.18 2.73 9.03
N VAL A 51 9.10 1.41 8.99
CA VAL A 51 8.73 0.63 7.81
C VAL A 51 7.33 0.05 7.98
N ASP A 52 6.50 0.24 6.96
CA ASP A 52 5.14 -0.30 6.88
C ASP A 52 4.71 -0.46 5.42
N THR A 53 3.97 -1.52 5.09
CA THR A 53 3.44 -1.76 3.73
C THR A 53 2.54 -0.64 3.22
N ARG A 54 1.92 0.17 4.10
CA ARG A 54 1.24 1.43 3.73
C ARG A 54 2.17 2.42 3.06
N PHE A 55 3.43 2.49 3.50
CA PHE A 55 4.41 3.40 2.91
C PHE A 55 4.86 2.92 1.54
N SER A 56 5.00 1.60 1.35
CA SER A 56 5.25 1.01 0.03
C SER A 56 4.13 1.34 -0.95
N PHE A 57 2.86 1.20 -0.54
CA PHE A 57 1.73 1.60 -1.36
C PHE A 57 1.76 3.10 -1.67
N CYS A 58 2.03 3.95 -0.68
CA CYS A 58 2.06 5.38 -0.90
C CYS A 58 3.17 5.81 -1.86
N ALA A 59 4.35 5.20 -1.76
CA ALA A 59 5.45 5.45 -2.67
C ALA A 59 5.10 5.03 -4.10
N ILE A 60 4.63 3.79 -4.28
CA ILE A 60 4.27 3.23 -5.60
C ILE A 60 3.12 4.00 -6.24
N ALA A 61 2.04 4.27 -5.50
CA ALA A 61 0.90 5.03 -6.00
C ALA A 61 1.29 6.47 -6.37
N CYS A 62 2.09 7.14 -5.53
CA CYS A 62 2.56 8.50 -5.79
C CYS A 62 3.38 8.56 -7.08
N LEU A 63 4.37 7.68 -7.23
CA LEU A 63 5.21 7.63 -8.42
C LEU A 63 4.42 7.22 -9.67
N SER A 64 3.46 6.31 -9.55
CA SER A 64 2.57 5.93 -10.64
C SER A 64 1.73 7.11 -11.14
N LEU A 65 1.09 7.86 -10.24
CA LEU A 65 0.32 9.07 -10.58
C LEU A 65 1.18 10.16 -11.25
N LEU A 66 2.47 10.20 -10.91
CA LEU A 66 3.44 11.13 -11.50
C LEU A 66 4.08 10.60 -12.79
N ASN A 67 3.80 9.35 -13.21
CA ASN A 67 4.45 8.62 -14.30
C ASN A 67 5.97 8.47 -14.10
N ARG A 68 6.40 8.18 -12.87
CA ARG A 68 7.82 8.12 -12.44
C ARG A 68 8.18 6.87 -11.64
N LEU A 69 7.54 5.74 -11.91
CA LEU A 69 7.88 4.45 -11.29
C LEU A 69 9.33 4.01 -11.58
N ASP A 70 9.93 4.51 -12.67
CA ASP A 70 11.34 4.29 -13.05
C ASP A 70 12.35 4.84 -12.02
N ALA A 71 11.91 5.67 -11.07
CA ALA A 71 12.79 6.28 -10.08
C ALA A 71 13.25 5.33 -8.96
N ILE A 72 12.55 4.21 -8.78
CA ILE A 72 12.78 3.23 -7.69
C ILE A 72 13.08 1.84 -8.23
N ASP A 73 13.60 0.96 -7.38
CA ASP A 73 13.71 -0.47 -7.69
C ASP A 73 12.35 -1.15 -7.49
N VAL A 74 11.55 -1.21 -8.55
CA VAL A 74 10.20 -1.81 -8.52
C VAL A 74 10.25 -3.30 -8.18
N ASN A 75 11.27 -4.03 -8.65
CA ASN A 75 11.36 -5.46 -8.43
C ASN A 75 11.57 -5.77 -6.94
N LYS A 76 12.50 -5.08 -6.30
CA LYS A 76 12.70 -5.21 -4.85
C LYS A 76 11.46 -4.82 -4.05
N ALA A 77 10.77 -3.75 -4.45
CA ALA A 77 9.54 -3.34 -3.78
C ALA A 77 8.46 -4.44 -3.85
N VAL A 78 8.31 -5.07 -5.02
CA VAL A 78 7.39 -6.20 -5.23
C VAL A 78 7.81 -7.41 -4.40
N GLU A 79 9.10 -7.77 -4.40
CA GLU A 79 9.64 -8.88 -3.58
C GLU A 79 9.36 -8.66 -2.08
N TYR A 80 9.58 -7.44 -1.57
CA TYR A 80 9.28 -7.10 -0.18
C TYR A 80 7.77 -7.24 0.13
N ILE A 81 6.90 -6.69 -0.74
CA ILE A 81 5.44 -6.77 -0.56
C ILE A 81 4.98 -8.23 -0.53
N LEU A 82 5.47 -9.07 -1.45
CA LEU A 82 5.15 -10.49 -1.50
C LEU A 82 5.60 -11.21 -0.22
N SER A 83 6.75 -10.84 0.35
CA SER A 83 7.22 -11.39 1.63
C SER A 83 6.31 -11.05 2.82
N CYS A 84 5.41 -10.07 2.68
CA CYS A 84 4.45 -9.69 3.70
C CYS A 84 3.14 -10.48 3.62
N GLN A 85 2.95 -11.36 2.63
CA GLN A 85 1.80 -12.26 2.57
C GLN A 85 1.98 -13.38 3.60
N ASN A 86 1.00 -13.54 4.47
CA ASN A 86 1.00 -14.56 5.52
C ASN A 86 0.36 -15.86 5.04
N ILE A 87 0.54 -16.91 5.83
CA ILE A 87 -0.04 -18.24 5.59
C ILE A 87 -1.57 -18.25 5.58
N ASP A 88 -2.23 -17.23 6.12
CA ASP A 88 -3.68 -17.10 6.11
C ASP A 88 -4.19 -16.44 4.82
N GLY A 89 -3.30 -15.99 3.94
CA GLY A 89 -3.61 -15.34 2.67
C GLY A 89 -3.58 -13.80 2.71
N GLY A 90 -3.73 -13.20 3.89
CA GLY A 90 -3.70 -11.74 4.05
C GLY A 90 -2.28 -11.15 4.13
N PHE A 91 -2.18 -9.82 4.19
CA PHE A 91 -0.89 -9.14 4.34
C PHE A 91 -0.79 -8.34 5.63
N GLY A 92 0.40 -8.35 6.22
CA GLY A 92 0.75 -7.55 7.40
C GLY A 92 1.44 -6.22 7.07
N SER A 93 1.81 -5.46 8.11
CA SER A 93 2.58 -4.21 7.98
C SER A 93 4.02 -4.42 7.57
N ARG A 94 4.54 -5.63 7.81
CA ARG A 94 5.88 -6.11 7.48
C ARG A 94 5.82 -7.65 7.49
N THR A 95 6.89 -8.29 7.04
CA THR A 95 7.06 -9.74 7.14
C THR A 95 6.73 -10.24 8.55
N ASN A 96 5.90 -11.28 8.65
CA ASN A 96 5.41 -11.90 9.90
C ASN A 96 4.49 -11.04 10.79
N ALA A 97 4.09 -9.82 10.37
CA ALA A 97 3.07 -9.09 11.09
C ALA A 97 1.67 -9.65 10.79
N GLU A 98 0.75 -9.56 11.76
CA GLU A 98 -0.63 -10.03 11.61
C GLU A 98 -1.31 -9.43 10.36
N SER A 99 -2.03 -10.26 9.62
CA SER A 99 -2.81 -9.85 8.45
C SER A 99 -3.89 -8.85 8.82
N HIS A 100 -3.99 -7.77 8.04
CA HIS A 100 -4.95 -6.69 8.29
C HIS A 100 -5.50 -6.11 7.00
N ALA A 101 -6.82 -5.92 6.89
CA ALA A 101 -7.50 -5.61 5.63
C ALA A 101 -6.99 -4.31 4.98
N GLY A 102 -6.72 -3.28 5.78
CA GLY A 102 -6.13 -2.04 5.25
C GLY A 102 -4.72 -2.22 4.68
N LEU A 103 -3.93 -3.15 5.24
CA LEU A 103 -2.57 -3.45 4.81
C LEU A 103 -2.59 -4.39 3.60
N THR A 104 -3.50 -5.37 3.60
CA THR A 104 -3.88 -6.17 2.44
C THR A 104 -4.23 -5.29 1.25
N TYR A 105 -5.10 -4.28 1.42
CA TYR A 105 -5.41 -3.33 0.35
C TYR A 105 -4.16 -2.62 -0.17
N CYS A 106 -3.28 -2.13 0.72
CA CYS A 106 -2.03 -1.50 0.32
C CYS A 106 -1.13 -2.43 -0.50
N CYS A 107 -0.97 -3.69 -0.08
CA CYS A 107 -0.18 -4.68 -0.80
C CYS A 107 -0.79 -5.04 -2.16
N VAL A 108 -2.09 -5.37 -2.20
CA VAL A 108 -2.82 -5.70 -3.42
C VAL A 108 -2.79 -4.53 -4.41
N GLY A 109 -3.08 -3.31 -3.94
CA GLY A 109 -3.01 -2.10 -4.75
C GLY A 109 -1.61 -1.84 -5.31
N SER A 110 -0.57 -2.07 -4.51
CA SER A 110 0.82 -1.95 -4.96
C SER A 110 1.13 -2.94 -6.07
N LEU A 111 0.80 -4.22 -5.87
CA LEU A 111 1.02 -5.28 -6.85
C LEU A 111 0.19 -5.06 -8.14
N ALA A 112 -1.03 -4.52 -8.01
CA ALA A 112 -1.85 -4.17 -9.17
C ALA A 112 -1.21 -3.04 -9.99
N VAL A 113 -0.76 -1.96 -9.33
CA VAL A 113 -0.09 -0.82 -9.98
C VAL A 113 1.20 -1.25 -10.68
N THR A 114 1.98 -2.15 -10.09
CA THR A 114 3.22 -2.68 -10.69
C THR A 114 2.98 -3.82 -11.68
N LYS A 115 1.72 -4.23 -11.90
CA LYS A 115 1.33 -5.36 -12.76
C LYS A 115 1.91 -6.71 -12.31
N SER A 116 2.08 -6.87 -11.01
CA SER A 116 2.71 -8.02 -10.35
C SER A 116 1.73 -8.86 -9.51
N LEU A 117 0.42 -8.59 -9.59
CA LEU A 117 -0.61 -9.27 -8.79
C LEU A 117 -0.58 -10.80 -8.95
N HIS A 118 -0.27 -11.28 -10.15
CA HIS A 118 -0.16 -12.71 -10.47
C HIS A 118 0.96 -13.46 -9.71
N LEU A 119 1.83 -12.75 -9.00
CA LEU A 119 2.90 -13.34 -8.18
C LEU A 119 2.45 -13.67 -6.76
N ALA A 120 1.31 -13.13 -6.29
CA ALA A 120 0.76 -13.44 -4.98
C ALA A 120 -0.08 -14.72 -5.02
N ASP A 121 -0.27 -15.35 -3.85
CA ASP A 121 -1.25 -16.42 -3.70
C ASP A 121 -2.67 -15.82 -3.69
N LEU A 122 -3.27 -15.73 -4.89
CA LEU A 122 -4.59 -15.11 -5.08
C LEU A 122 -5.74 -15.97 -4.56
N GLU A 123 -5.56 -17.29 -4.48
CA GLU A 123 -6.60 -18.19 -3.97
C GLU A 123 -6.78 -17.99 -2.47
N GLN A 124 -5.69 -18.06 -1.70
CA GLN A 124 -5.76 -17.83 -0.25
C GLN A 124 -6.16 -16.39 0.08
N LEU A 125 -5.65 -15.41 -0.67
CA LEU A 125 -6.04 -14.01 -0.51
C LEU A 125 -7.55 -13.81 -0.70
N SER A 126 -8.13 -14.42 -1.74
CA SER A 126 -9.57 -14.30 -2.04
C SER A 126 -10.42 -14.90 -0.92
N TRP A 127 -10.01 -16.05 -0.39
CA TRP A 127 -10.65 -16.65 0.78
C TRP A 127 -10.55 -15.75 2.02
N TRP A 128 -9.35 -15.25 2.31
CA TRP A 128 -9.11 -14.39 3.47
C TRP A 128 -9.96 -13.11 3.45
N LEU A 129 -10.09 -12.46 2.29
CA LEU A 129 -10.93 -11.28 2.10
C LEU A 129 -12.43 -11.61 2.23
N SER A 130 -12.87 -12.74 1.67
CA SER A 130 -14.27 -13.18 1.75
C SER A 130 -14.69 -13.42 3.21
N GLU A 131 -13.80 -14.02 4.01
CA GLU A 131 -13.98 -14.27 5.45
C GLU A 131 -13.88 -13.00 6.33
N ARG A 132 -13.83 -11.80 5.73
CA ARG A 132 -13.97 -10.53 6.48
C ARG A 132 -15.42 -10.08 6.64
N GLN A 133 -16.34 -10.59 5.83
CA GLN A 133 -17.75 -10.25 5.97
C GLN A 133 -18.33 -10.94 7.22
N CYS A 134 -18.84 -10.14 8.15
CA CYS A 134 -19.47 -10.61 9.38
C CYS A 134 -20.97 -10.86 9.17
N GLU A 135 -21.62 -11.58 10.08
CA GLU A 135 -23.08 -11.83 10.05
C GLU A 135 -23.93 -10.55 10.01
N SER A 136 -23.40 -9.46 10.57
CA SER A 136 -24.03 -8.13 10.49
C SER A 136 -24.10 -7.54 9.07
N GLY A 137 -23.40 -8.14 8.10
CA GLY A 137 -23.19 -7.65 6.75
C GLY A 137 -22.00 -6.68 6.61
N GLY A 138 -21.49 -6.13 7.71
CA GLY A 138 -20.29 -5.31 7.75
C GLY A 138 -19.00 -6.13 7.65
N PHE A 139 -17.86 -5.46 7.45
CA PHE A 139 -16.56 -6.09 7.30
C PHE A 139 -15.66 -5.79 8.50
N ASN A 140 -14.85 -6.77 8.93
CA ASN A 140 -13.82 -6.55 9.94
C ASN A 140 -12.41 -6.45 9.30
N GLY A 141 -11.47 -5.89 10.05
CA GLY A 141 -10.10 -5.69 9.59
C GLY A 141 -9.21 -6.91 9.74
N ARG A 142 -9.54 -7.80 10.67
CA ARG A 142 -8.80 -9.01 10.99
C ARG A 142 -9.74 -9.99 11.71
N PRO A 143 -9.43 -11.29 11.72
CA PRO A 143 -10.26 -12.31 12.36
C PRO A 143 -10.61 -11.95 13.81
N GLU A 144 -11.81 -12.37 14.26
CA GLU A 144 -12.27 -12.19 15.64
C GLU A 144 -12.38 -10.73 16.13
N LYS A 145 -12.46 -9.76 15.20
CA LYS A 145 -12.72 -8.35 15.53
C LYS A 145 -14.07 -7.89 15.02
N MET A 146 -14.58 -6.85 15.68
CA MET A 146 -15.83 -6.20 15.31
C MET A 146 -15.73 -5.55 13.92
N PRO A 147 -16.85 -5.49 13.18
CA PRO A 147 -16.90 -4.81 11.91
C PRO A 147 -16.73 -3.29 12.07
N ASP A 148 -16.17 -2.65 11.06
CA ASP A 148 -16.00 -1.19 10.96
C ASP A 148 -16.30 -0.75 9.51
N VAL A 149 -16.97 0.39 9.36
CA VAL A 149 -17.39 0.94 8.06
C VAL A 149 -16.21 1.17 7.11
N CYS A 150 -15.01 1.48 7.62
CA CYS A 150 -13.87 1.72 6.74
C CYS A 150 -13.43 0.45 5.99
N TYR A 151 -13.67 -0.74 6.55
CA TYR A 151 -13.36 -2.01 5.90
C TYR A 151 -14.29 -2.32 4.73
N SER A 152 -15.43 -1.64 4.60
CA SER A 152 -16.20 -1.69 3.35
C SER A 152 -15.36 -1.25 2.15
N TRP A 153 -14.46 -0.26 2.32
CA TRP A 153 -13.51 0.09 1.26
C TRP A 153 -12.33 -0.86 1.23
N TRP A 154 -11.64 -1.06 2.37
CA TRP A 154 -10.39 -1.82 2.39
C TRP A 154 -10.55 -3.28 1.94
N VAL A 155 -11.69 -3.91 2.25
CA VAL A 155 -11.95 -5.29 1.81
C VAL A 155 -12.49 -5.32 0.38
N LEU A 156 -13.54 -4.56 0.05
CA LEU A 156 -14.21 -4.69 -1.26
C LEU A 156 -13.41 -4.12 -2.43
N ALA A 157 -12.52 -3.17 -2.18
CA ALA A 157 -11.68 -2.57 -3.23
C ALA A 157 -10.35 -3.32 -3.43
N SER A 158 -10.07 -4.33 -2.60
CA SER A 158 -8.95 -5.28 -2.80
C SER A 158 -9.35 -6.35 -3.80
#